data_AF-A0AAD4SQT9-F1
#
_entry.id   AF-A0AAD4SQT9-F1
#
_cell.length_a   1.000
_cell.length_b   1.000
_cell.length_c   1.000
_cell.angle_alpha   90.00
_cell.angle_beta   90.00
_cell.angle_gamma   90.00
#
_symmetry.space_group_name_H-M   'P 1'
#
loop_
_entity.id
_entity.type
_entity.pdbx_description
1 polymer ?
#
loop_
_entity_poly.entity_id
_entity_poly.type
_entity_poly.pdbx_seq_one_letter_code
_entity_poly.pdbx_strand_id
1 'polypeptide(L)'
;MEGTESEKVFEELNLNPQLFVNEVINRIDDTVDGAFEFFQEEALKLVTEDESNELKKGVSSIRSVVQGALDKQINLWEKYCLRHCFVVPEGFTLHKANTSGDSLMEDNLLADADLDDQLNSAREKLHAAGKESAELQRELHGLKLQNDLSQKNSEAVSEALQPYEQNSVHELFEEMVRAAATLREKLAKMNTKRREEFERIRKEQRKGEEFNAITFDSTEGQYMMQQQSKGLPAVELQLLGDFIADFTNI
;
A
#
# COMPACT_ATOMS: atom_id res chain seq x y z
N MET A 1 11.68 56.96 -1.18
CA MET A 1 11.37 56.70 -2.60
C MET A 1 9.87 56.86 -2.68
N GLU A 2 9.39 58.01 -3.16
CA GLU A 2 7.94 58.26 -3.22
C GLU A 2 7.34 57.36 -4.30
N GLY A 3 6.35 56.55 -3.93
CA GLY A 3 5.57 55.76 -4.87
C GLY A 3 4.93 56.64 -5.94
N THR A 4 4.67 56.05 -7.10
CA THR A 4 4.05 56.77 -8.23
C THR A 4 2.67 57.31 -7.86
N GLU A 5 2.15 58.33 -8.56
CA GLU A 5 0.79 58.87 -8.30
C GLU A 5 -0.28 57.77 -8.31
N SER A 6 -0.09 56.76 -9.17
CA SER A 6 -0.97 55.60 -9.26
C SER A 6 -0.92 54.74 -8.00
N GLU A 7 0.27 54.52 -7.45
CA GLU A 7 0.48 53.71 -6.24
C GLU A 7 -0.25 54.31 -5.03
N LYS A 8 -0.21 55.64 -4.87
CA LYS A 8 -0.95 56.35 -3.81
C LYS A 8 -2.46 56.14 -3.92
N VAL A 9 -3.01 56.21 -5.14
CA VAL A 9 -4.45 56.00 -5.37
C VAL A 9 -4.85 54.55 -5.07
N PHE A 10 -4.02 53.57 -5.44
CA PHE A 10 -4.31 52.17 -5.13
C PHE A 10 -4.18 51.88 -3.63
N GLU A 11 -3.19 52.45 -2.93
CA GLU A 11 -3.08 52.37 -1.47
C GLU A 11 -4.31 52.95 -0.76
N GLU A 12 -4.80 54.11 -1.21
CA GLU A 12 -6.03 54.73 -0.66
C GLU A 12 -7.28 53.87 -0.87
N LEU A 13 -7.32 53.09 -1.95
CA LEU A 13 -8.41 52.14 -2.23
C LEU A 13 -8.15 50.74 -1.64
N ASN A 14 -7.05 50.55 -0.91
CA ASN A 14 -6.60 49.25 -0.39
C ASN A 14 -6.49 48.17 -1.48
N LEU A 15 -6.07 48.58 -2.69
CA LEU A 15 -5.85 47.72 -3.84
C LEU A 15 -4.36 47.46 -4.02
N ASN A 16 -4.02 46.22 -4.39
CA ASN A 16 -2.65 45.85 -4.74
C ASN A 16 -2.62 45.22 -6.14
N PRO A 17 -2.28 46.00 -7.18
CA PRO A 17 -2.15 45.52 -8.55
C PRO A 17 -1.19 44.34 -8.72
N GLN A 18 -0.07 44.32 -8.02
CA GLN A 18 0.90 43.22 -8.09
C GLN A 18 0.30 41.93 -7.53
N LEU A 19 -0.44 42.02 -6.42
CA LEU A 19 -1.12 40.86 -5.84
C LEU A 19 -2.16 40.27 -6.80
N PHE A 20 -2.94 41.12 -7.47
CA PHE A 20 -3.88 40.67 -8.50
C PHE A 20 -3.16 39.97 -9.66
N VAL A 21 -2.09 40.56 -10.19
CA VAL A 21 -1.31 39.99 -11.29
C VAL A 21 -0.74 38.63 -10.89
N ASN A 22 -0.13 38.54 -9.71
CA ASN A 22 0.41 37.28 -9.19
C ASN A 22 -0.66 36.20 -9.05
N GLU A 23 -1.86 36.55 -8.57
CA GLU A 23 -2.96 35.59 -8.44
C GLU A 23 -3.40 35.03 -9.80
N VAL A 24 -3.48 35.88 -10.83
CA VAL A 24 -3.80 35.44 -12.19
C VAL A 24 -2.72 34.51 -12.74
N ILE A 25 -1.44 34.82 -12.51
CA ILE A 25 -0.30 33.98 -12.93
C ILE A 25 -0.38 32.62 -12.25
N ASN A 26 -0.51 32.59 -10.92
CA ASN A 26 -0.64 31.35 -10.16
C ASN A 26 -1.82 30.50 -10.66
N ARG A 27 -2.96 31.15 -10.95
CA ARG A 27 -4.14 30.45 -11.46
C ARG A 27 -3.91 29.81 -12.83
N ILE A 28 -3.14 30.48 -13.70
CA ILE A 28 -2.77 29.94 -15.01
C ILE A 28 -1.84 28.74 -14.84
N ASP A 29 -0.84 28.84 -13.97
CA ASP A 29 0.09 27.75 -13.68
C ASP A 29 -0.64 26.52 -13.12
N ASP A 30 -1.49 26.70 -12.11
CA ASP A 30 -2.32 25.62 -11.54
C ASP A 30 -3.20 24.95 -12.60
N THR A 31 -3.76 25.74 -13.51
CA THR A 31 -4.64 25.23 -14.57
C THR A 31 -3.86 24.40 -15.59
N VAL A 32 -2.67 24.87 -15.97
CA VAL A 32 -1.79 24.18 -16.93
C VAL A 32 -1.29 22.87 -16.32
N ASP A 33 -0.83 22.92 -15.08
CA ASP A 33 -0.34 21.75 -14.37
C ASP A 33 -1.43 20.69 -14.21
N GLY A 34 -2.62 21.10 -13.75
CA GLY A 34 -3.77 20.20 -13.63
C GLY A 34 -4.24 19.62 -14.96
N ALA A 35 -4.18 20.38 -16.06
CA ALA A 35 -4.51 19.87 -17.38
C ALA A 35 -3.52 18.79 -17.84
N PHE A 36 -2.21 19.01 -17.66
CA PHE A 36 -1.20 18.02 -18.03
C PHE A 36 -1.27 16.76 -17.18
N GLU A 37 -1.54 16.89 -15.88
CA GLU A 37 -1.78 15.73 -14.99
C GLU A 37 -2.98 14.92 -15.47
N PHE A 38 -4.11 15.58 -15.73
CA PHE A 38 -5.32 14.94 -16.24
C PHE A 38 -5.07 14.19 -17.56
N PHE A 39 -4.47 14.84 -18.56
CA PHE A 39 -4.23 14.21 -19.85
C PHE A 39 -3.22 13.05 -19.76
N GLN A 40 -2.23 13.15 -18.87
CA GLN A 40 -1.30 12.07 -18.63
C GLN A 40 -2.00 10.86 -18.01
N GLU A 41 -2.85 11.07 -17.00
CA GLU A 41 -3.62 10.01 -16.36
C GLU A 41 -4.58 9.32 -17.35
N GLU A 42 -5.29 10.10 -18.16
CA GLU A 42 -6.19 9.54 -19.19
C GLU A 42 -5.43 8.76 -20.27
N ALA A 43 -4.30 9.29 -20.74
CA ALA A 43 -3.50 8.62 -21.75
C ALA A 43 -2.88 7.32 -21.21
N LEU A 44 -2.43 7.30 -19.94
CA LEU A 44 -1.85 6.10 -19.32
C LEU A 44 -2.82 4.91 -19.23
N LYS A 45 -4.14 5.15 -19.24
CA LYS A 45 -5.16 4.09 -19.27
C LYS A 45 -5.22 3.34 -20.61
N LEU A 46 -4.67 3.92 -21.67
CA LEU A 46 -4.78 3.42 -23.04
C LEU A 46 -3.52 2.71 -23.55
N VAL A 47 -2.41 2.77 -22.81
CA VAL A 47 -1.10 2.24 -23.22
C VAL A 47 -0.65 1.08 -22.35
N THR A 48 0.21 0.24 -22.91
CA THR A 48 0.87 -0.85 -22.19
C THR A 48 2.00 -0.32 -21.28
N GLU A 49 2.51 -1.18 -20.38
CA GLU A 49 3.55 -0.81 -19.42
C GLU A 49 4.86 -0.36 -20.11
N ASP A 50 5.20 -0.96 -21.25
CA ASP A 50 6.36 -0.59 -22.06
C ASP A 50 6.21 0.80 -22.69
N GLU A 51 5.00 1.16 -23.14
CA GLU A 51 4.68 2.44 -23.79
C GLU A 51 4.45 3.58 -22.80
N SER A 52 4.15 3.26 -21.54
CA SER A 52 3.91 4.21 -20.43
C SER A 52 5.09 5.14 -20.18
N ASN A 53 6.32 4.62 -20.23
CA ASN A 53 7.52 5.42 -19.98
C ASN A 53 7.81 6.40 -21.12
N GLU A 54 7.63 5.97 -22.37
CA GLU A 54 7.79 6.84 -23.53
C GLU A 54 6.72 7.93 -23.55
N LEU A 55 5.47 7.58 -23.23
CA LEU A 55 4.37 8.53 -23.09
C LEU A 55 4.68 9.60 -22.04
N LYS A 56 5.08 9.21 -20.82
CA LYS A 56 5.43 10.17 -19.75
C LYS A 56 6.54 11.13 -20.18
N LYS A 57 7.55 10.63 -20.89
CA LYS A 57 8.64 11.44 -21.43
C LYS A 57 8.14 12.41 -22.51
N GLY A 58 7.27 11.95 -23.40
CA GLY A 58 6.63 12.78 -24.43
C GLY A 58 5.79 13.90 -23.83
N VAL A 59 4.91 13.57 -22.87
CA VAL A 59 4.09 14.55 -22.13
C VAL A 59 4.96 15.57 -21.42
N SER A 60 6.02 15.14 -20.73
CA SER A 60 6.97 16.04 -20.07
C SER A 60 7.65 17.00 -21.05
N SER A 61 7.99 16.52 -22.25
CA SER A 61 8.61 17.35 -23.29
C SER A 61 7.63 18.40 -23.82
N ILE A 62 6.37 18.02 -24.06
CA ILE A 62 5.32 18.94 -24.50
C ILE A 62 5.05 19.98 -23.39
N ARG A 63 4.94 19.55 -22.14
CA ARG A 63 4.76 20.43 -20.99
C ARG A 63 5.86 21.48 -20.93
N SER A 64 7.13 21.08 -21.02
CA SER A 64 8.25 22.02 -21.03
C SER A 64 8.18 23.07 -22.15
N VAL A 65 7.76 22.67 -23.36
CA VAL A 65 7.58 23.59 -24.49
C VAL A 65 6.44 24.58 -24.24
N VAL A 66 5.29 24.09 -23.76
CA VAL A 66 4.12 24.92 -23.45
C VAL A 66 4.43 25.89 -22.32
N GLN A 67 5.04 25.42 -21.24
CA GLN A 67 5.40 26.24 -20.08
C GLN A 67 6.39 27.34 -20.49
N GLY A 68 7.45 27.00 -21.23
CA GLY A 68 8.40 28.00 -21.72
C GLY A 68 7.81 29.02 -22.70
N ALA A 69 6.74 28.67 -23.42
CA ALA A 69 5.99 29.62 -24.24
C ALA A 69 5.08 30.52 -23.39
N LEU A 70 4.38 29.94 -22.42
CA LEU A 70 3.52 30.65 -21.48
C LEU A 70 4.31 31.63 -20.62
N ASP A 71 5.43 31.21 -20.02
CA ASP A 71 6.29 32.06 -19.19
C ASP A 71 6.66 33.36 -19.90
N LYS A 72 7.00 33.27 -21.19
CA LYS A 72 7.33 34.44 -22.01
C LYS A 72 6.14 35.36 -22.21
N GLN A 73 4.97 34.81 -22.54
CA GLN A 73 3.77 35.59 -22.78
C GLN A 73 3.25 36.23 -21.48
N ILE A 74 3.24 35.46 -20.40
CA ILE A 74 2.84 35.91 -19.07
C ILE A 74 3.76 37.00 -18.55
N ASN A 75 5.08 36.86 -18.75
CA ASN A 75 6.02 37.91 -18.35
C ASN A 75 5.80 39.23 -19.12
N LEU A 76 5.48 39.15 -20.42
CA LEU A 76 5.13 40.33 -21.21
C LEU A 76 3.80 40.94 -20.75
N TRP A 77 2.81 40.09 -20.47
CA TRP A 77 1.50 40.50 -19.97
C TRP A 77 1.60 41.17 -18.60
N GLU A 78 2.34 40.60 -17.65
CA GLU A 78 2.61 41.20 -16.33
C GLU A 78 3.20 42.60 -16.48
N LYS A 79 4.27 42.72 -17.27
CA LYS A 79 4.91 44.02 -17.53
C LYS A 79 3.95 45.01 -18.16
N TYR A 80 3.10 44.55 -19.08
CA TYR A 80 2.10 45.41 -19.72
C TYR A 80 1.06 45.89 -18.71
N CYS A 81 0.54 44.99 -17.88
CA CYS A 81 -0.44 45.30 -16.84
C CYS A 81 0.09 46.36 -15.87
N LEU A 82 1.29 46.15 -15.33
CA LEU A 82 1.88 47.06 -14.35
C LEU A 82 2.30 48.41 -14.95
N ARG A 83 2.59 48.47 -16.25
CA ARG A 83 2.99 49.71 -16.92
C ARG A 83 1.84 50.49 -17.55
N HIS A 84 0.72 49.85 -17.86
CA HIS A 84 -0.32 50.46 -18.68
C HIS A 84 -1.74 50.24 -18.16
N CYS A 85 -2.05 49.10 -17.57
CA CYS A 85 -3.39 48.84 -17.05
C CYS A 85 -3.58 49.43 -15.65
N PHE A 86 -2.56 49.29 -14.79
CA PHE A 86 -2.56 49.78 -13.42
C PHE A 86 -1.76 51.08 -13.31
N VAL A 87 -2.07 52.02 -14.19
CA VAL A 87 -1.52 53.37 -14.16
C VAL A 87 -2.67 54.36 -14.20
N VAL A 88 -2.63 55.27 -13.24
CA VAL A 88 -3.55 56.38 -13.11
C VAL A 88 -3.01 57.54 -13.97
N PRO A 89 -3.85 58.19 -14.81
CA PRO A 89 -3.44 59.34 -15.60
C PRO A 89 -2.86 60.47 -14.73
N GLU A 90 -1.84 61.14 -15.25
CA GLU A 90 -1.19 62.27 -14.56
C GLU A 90 -2.22 63.37 -14.24
N GLY A 91 -2.20 63.84 -12.99
CA GLY A 91 -3.14 64.86 -12.51
C GLY A 91 -4.51 64.32 -12.08
N PHE A 92 -4.73 62.99 -12.12
CA PHE A 92 -5.87 62.39 -11.44
C PHE A 92 -5.68 62.53 -9.93
N THR A 93 -6.68 63.11 -9.28
CA THR A 93 -6.79 63.13 -7.84
C THR A 93 -8.00 62.31 -7.45
N LEU A 94 -7.79 61.30 -6.61
CA LEU A 94 -8.92 60.64 -5.97
C LEU A 94 -9.64 61.73 -5.19
N HIS A 95 -10.86 62.08 -5.62
CA HIS A 95 -11.71 62.94 -4.81
C HIS A 95 -12.00 62.13 -3.56
N LYS A 96 -11.24 62.40 -2.49
CA LYS A 96 -11.64 62.02 -1.15
C LYS A 96 -13.06 62.53 -1.06
N ALA A 97 -14.02 61.61 -0.97
CA ALA A 97 -15.36 61.97 -0.57
C ALA A 97 -15.16 62.65 0.78
N ASN A 98 -15.07 63.97 0.76
CA ASN A 98 -15.23 64.76 1.94
C ASN A 98 -16.65 64.41 2.36
N THR A 99 -16.77 63.46 3.27
CA THR A 99 -17.94 63.28 4.14
C THR A 99 -18.09 64.50 5.07
N SER A 100 -17.78 65.68 4.55
CA SER A 100 -17.78 66.96 5.22
C SER A 100 -18.91 67.78 4.63
N GLY A 101 -20.05 67.69 5.33
CA GLY A 101 -21.02 68.77 5.47
C GLY A 101 -21.95 69.01 4.28
N ASP A 102 -23.24 68.71 4.48
CA ASP A 102 -24.23 69.77 4.81
C ASP A 102 -25.68 69.44 4.38
N SER A 103 -26.06 68.18 4.11
CA SER A 103 -27.48 67.90 3.77
C SER A 103 -28.09 66.55 4.20
N LEU A 104 -27.42 65.70 4.98
CA LEU A 104 -27.95 64.35 5.34
C LEU A 104 -27.71 63.94 6.80
N MET A 105 -27.74 64.90 7.73
CA MET A 105 -27.35 64.66 9.13
C MET A 105 -28.37 63.91 10.01
N GLU A 106 -29.51 63.44 9.49
CA GLU A 106 -30.53 62.74 10.29
C GLU A 106 -30.58 61.22 10.04
N ASP A 107 -30.17 60.72 8.87
CA ASP A 107 -30.13 59.27 8.56
C ASP A 107 -28.82 58.58 9.01
N ASN A 108 -27.76 59.36 9.28
CA ASN A 108 -26.42 58.81 9.52
C ASN A 108 -26.24 58.17 10.92
N LEU A 109 -26.99 58.58 11.95
CA LEU A 109 -26.83 58.04 13.31
C LEU A 109 -27.45 56.63 13.47
N LEU A 110 -28.53 56.34 12.72
CA LEU A 110 -29.13 55.01 12.69
C LEU A 110 -28.35 54.06 11.77
N ALA A 111 -27.81 54.59 10.67
CA ALA A 111 -26.93 53.83 9.77
C ALA A 111 -25.61 53.42 10.45
N ASP A 112 -25.04 54.28 11.29
CA ASP A 112 -23.79 54.01 12.01
C ASP A 112 -23.97 52.91 13.08
N ALA A 113 -25.10 52.91 13.80
CA ALA A 113 -25.43 51.87 14.78
C ALA A 113 -25.67 50.49 14.12
N ASP A 114 -26.37 50.46 12.98
CA ASP A 114 -26.58 49.22 12.22
C ASP A 114 -25.25 48.68 11.63
N LEU A 115 -24.36 49.58 11.18
CA LEU A 115 -23.00 49.22 10.75
C LEU A 115 -22.17 48.63 11.88
N ASP A 116 -22.22 49.21 13.07
CA ASP A 116 -21.55 48.68 14.26
C ASP A 116 -22.11 47.32 14.67
N ASP A 117 -23.42 47.11 14.60
CA ASP A 117 -24.06 45.83 14.86
C ASP A 117 -23.67 44.77 13.82
N GLN A 118 -23.63 45.14 12.52
CA GLN A 118 -23.13 44.27 11.46
C GLN A 118 -21.65 43.93 11.62
N LEU A 119 -20.82 44.89 12.05
CA LEU A 119 -19.39 44.68 12.30
C LEU A 119 -19.17 43.76 13.49
N ASN A 120 -19.94 43.93 14.57
CA ASN A 120 -19.90 43.03 15.72
C ASN A 120 -20.38 41.63 15.34
N SER A 121 -21.46 41.51 14.56
CA SER A 121 -21.91 40.23 14.00
C SER A 121 -20.84 39.56 13.14
N ALA A 122 -20.13 40.32 12.30
CA ALA A 122 -19.04 39.80 11.48
C ALA A 122 -17.85 39.32 12.33
N ARG A 123 -17.49 40.06 13.38
CA ARG A 123 -16.43 39.66 14.34
C ARG A 123 -16.80 38.38 15.08
N GLU A 124 -18.05 38.27 15.55
CA GLU A 124 -18.55 37.06 16.20
C GLU A 124 -18.52 35.86 15.26
N LYS A 125 -18.98 36.02 14.01
CA LYS A 125 -18.92 34.97 12.98
C LYS A 125 -17.48 34.58 12.65
N LEU A 126 -16.57 35.54 12.52
CA LEU A 126 -15.15 35.27 12.27
C LEU A 126 -14.51 34.51 13.44
N HIS A 127 -14.82 34.89 14.68
CA HIS A 127 -14.34 34.17 15.86
C HIS A 127 -14.89 32.74 15.92
N ALA A 128 -16.19 32.56 15.64
CA ALA A 128 -16.82 31.24 15.57
C ALA A 128 -16.18 30.36 14.48
N ALA A 129 -16.02 30.89 13.26
CA ALA A 129 -15.37 30.20 12.15
C ALA A 129 -13.89 29.88 12.46
N GLY A 130 -13.17 30.77 13.15
CA GLY A 130 -11.80 30.53 13.59
C GLY A 130 -11.70 29.38 14.60
N LYS A 131 -12.65 29.29 15.53
CA LYS A 131 -12.73 28.17 16.48
C LYS A 131 -13.04 26.85 15.76
N GLU A 132 -14.03 26.86 14.86
CA GLU A 132 -14.39 25.69 14.05
C GLU A 132 -13.22 25.23 13.17
N SER A 133 -12.52 26.16 12.52
CA SER A 133 -11.33 25.85 11.73
C SER A 133 -10.22 25.21 12.58
N ALA A 134 -10.02 25.66 13.82
CA ALA A 134 -9.03 25.07 14.72
C ALA A 134 -9.44 23.66 15.20
N GLU A 135 -10.74 23.43 15.40
CA GLU A 135 -11.30 22.11 15.72
C GLU A 135 -11.14 21.14 14.54
N LEU A 136 -11.51 21.56 13.34
CA LEU A 136 -11.35 20.77 12.11
C LEU A 136 -9.87 20.44 11.83
N GLN A 137 -8.95 21.39 12.02
CA GLN A 137 -7.52 21.11 11.88
C GLN A 137 -7.02 20.05 12.88
N ARG A 138 -7.54 20.07 14.10
CA ARG A 138 -7.22 19.06 15.12
C ARG A 138 -7.75 17.68 14.72
N GLU A 139 -8.97 17.63 14.20
CA GLU A 139 -9.59 16.40 13.70
C GLU A 139 -8.82 15.83 12.51
N LEU A 140 -8.47 16.67 11.52
CA LEU A 140 -7.71 16.28 10.34
C LEU A 140 -6.34 15.70 10.75
N HIS A 141 -5.66 16.33 11.71
CA HIS A 141 -4.41 15.78 12.26
C HIS A 141 -4.63 14.42 12.96
N GLY A 142 -5.71 14.27 13.72
CA GLY A 142 -6.07 13.00 14.37
C GLY A 142 -6.33 11.89 13.35
N LEU A 143 -7.10 12.18 12.30
CA LEU A 143 -7.40 11.26 11.21
C LEU A 143 -6.14 10.87 10.44
N LYS A 144 -5.23 11.82 10.19
CA LYS A 144 -3.94 11.54 9.54
C LYS A 144 -3.10 10.55 10.36
N LEU A 145 -2.99 10.78 11.68
CA LEU A 145 -2.26 9.87 12.56
C LEU A 145 -2.89 8.47 12.58
N GLN A 146 -4.23 8.39 12.61
CA GLN A 146 -4.96 7.13 12.55
C GLN A 146 -4.73 6.40 11.22
N ASN A 147 -4.75 7.13 10.10
CA ASN A 147 -4.47 6.57 8.79
C ASN A 147 -3.04 6.02 8.71
N ASP A 148 -2.05 6.77 9.18
CA ASP A 148 -0.64 6.34 9.21
C ASP A 148 -0.46 5.07 10.06
N LEU A 149 -1.14 5.00 11.21
CA LEU A 149 -1.16 3.80 12.05
C LEU A 149 -1.84 2.61 11.35
N SER A 150 -2.99 2.84 10.70
CA SER A 150 -3.71 1.79 9.98
C SER A 150 -2.90 1.27 8.81
N GLN A 151 -2.21 2.15 8.08
CA GLN A 151 -1.33 1.76 6.98
C GLN A 151 -0.19 0.89 7.50
N LYS A 152 0.51 1.31 8.56
CA LYS A 152 1.57 0.51 9.19
C LYS A 152 1.07 -0.85 9.68
N ASN A 153 -0.13 -0.90 10.24
CA ASN A 153 -0.73 -2.17 10.67
C ASN A 153 -1.05 -3.06 9.46
N SER A 154 -1.57 -2.49 8.37
CA SER A 154 -1.80 -3.23 7.12
C SER A 154 -0.51 -3.79 6.54
N GLU A 155 0.57 -3.00 6.54
CA GLU A 155 1.89 -3.41 6.09
C GLU A 155 2.43 -4.55 6.98
N ALA A 156 2.34 -4.42 8.30
CA ALA A 156 2.76 -5.47 9.24
C ALA A 156 1.96 -6.77 9.09
N VAL A 157 0.65 -6.67 8.84
CA VAL A 157 -0.20 -7.84 8.55
C VAL A 157 0.21 -8.48 7.23
N SER A 158 0.46 -7.69 6.18
CA SER A 158 0.94 -8.19 4.89
C SER A 158 2.29 -8.89 5.03
N GLU A 159 3.23 -8.32 5.78
CA GLU A 159 4.53 -8.92 6.07
C GLU A 159 4.39 -10.23 6.85
N ALA A 160 3.49 -10.30 7.84
CA ALA A 160 3.22 -11.52 8.59
C ALA A 160 2.55 -12.62 7.75
N LEU A 161 1.81 -12.25 6.70
CA LEU A 161 1.17 -13.18 5.77
C LEU A 161 2.11 -13.68 4.67
N GLN A 162 3.12 -12.89 4.29
CA GLN A 162 4.08 -13.22 3.23
C GLN A 162 4.73 -14.61 3.38
N PRO A 163 5.14 -15.09 4.58
CA PRO A 163 5.68 -16.43 4.74
C PRO A 163 4.70 -17.56 4.42
N TYR A 164 3.39 -17.32 4.53
CA TYR A 164 2.33 -18.28 4.24
C TYR A 164 1.92 -18.26 2.76
N GLU A 165 2.18 -17.17 2.05
CA GLU A 165 2.04 -17.09 0.60
C GLU A 165 3.27 -17.69 -0.11
N GLN A 166 4.47 -17.47 0.44
CA GLN A 166 5.72 -17.97 -0.13
C GLN A 166 5.98 -19.44 0.18
N ASN A 167 5.75 -19.88 1.42
CA ASN A 167 5.65 -21.30 1.70
C ASN A 167 4.22 -21.68 1.41
N SER A 168 3.97 -22.45 0.34
CA SER A 168 2.67 -23.07 0.16
C SER A 168 2.47 -24.08 1.29
N VAL A 169 2.01 -23.59 2.44
CA VAL A 169 1.68 -24.39 3.62
C VAL A 169 0.66 -25.45 3.23
N HIS A 170 -0.17 -25.13 2.24
CA HIS A 170 -1.09 -26.06 1.60
C HIS A 170 -0.35 -27.16 0.83
N GLU A 171 0.63 -26.86 -0.03
CA GLU A 171 1.43 -27.89 -0.72
C GLU A 171 2.23 -28.74 0.27
N LEU A 172 2.86 -28.13 1.28
CA LEU A 172 3.61 -28.85 2.31
C LEU A 172 2.69 -29.79 3.10
N PHE A 173 1.47 -29.34 3.42
CA PHE A 173 0.46 -30.17 4.08
C PHE A 173 -0.01 -31.32 3.19
N GLU A 174 -0.28 -31.05 1.91
CA GLU A 174 -0.66 -32.07 0.93
C GLU A 174 0.45 -33.09 0.68
N GLU A 175 1.71 -32.67 0.65
CA GLU A 175 2.87 -33.57 0.59
C GLU A 175 2.99 -34.42 1.86
N MET A 176 2.79 -33.83 3.04
CA MET A 176 2.83 -34.56 4.30
C MET A 176 1.71 -35.60 4.37
N VAL A 177 0.50 -35.26 3.90
CA VAL A 177 -0.63 -36.20 3.80
C VAL A 177 -0.31 -37.34 2.83
N ARG A 178 0.26 -37.04 1.66
CA ARG A 178 0.69 -38.06 0.68
C ARG A 178 1.81 -38.96 1.22
N ALA A 179 2.80 -38.39 1.90
CA ALA A 179 3.88 -39.12 2.54
C ALA A 179 3.36 -40.06 3.63
N ALA A 180 2.43 -39.58 4.47
CA ALA A 180 1.80 -40.38 5.52
C ALA A 180 0.97 -41.55 4.94
N ALA A 181 0.24 -41.32 3.85
CA ALA A 181 -0.50 -42.38 3.16
C ALA A 181 0.45 -43.45 2.59
N THR A 182 1.54 -43.02 1.95
CA THR A 182 2.57 -43.90 1.41
C THR A 182 3.24 -44.74 2.49
N LEU A 183 3.54 -44.11 3.64
CA LEU A 183 4.11 -44.80 4.80
C LEU A 183 3.15 -45.87 5.35
N ARG A 184 1.85 -45.55 5.48
CA ARG A 184 0.85 -46.54 5.90
C ARG A 184 0.77 -47.71 4.93
N GLU A 185 0.81 -47.47 3.63
CA GLU A 185 0.77 -48.52 2.62
C GLU A 185 2.02 -49.42 2.67
N LYS A 186 3.23 -48.83 2.72
CA LYS A 186 4.48 -49.60 2.84
C LYS A 186 4.51 -50.42 4.12
N LEU A 187 4.03 -49.88 5.24
CA LEU A 187 3.98 -50.56 6.53
C LEU A 187 2.99 -51.72 6.52
N ALA A 188 1.83 -51.55 5.85
CA ALA A 188 0.89 -52.63 5.61
C ALA A 188 1.50 -53.75 4.75
N LYS A 189 2.19 -53.40 3.65
CA LYS A 189 2.89 -54.36 2.78
C LYS A 189 3.98 -55.13 3.55
N MET A 190 4.79 -54.44 4.35
CA MET A 190 5.82 -55.07 5.19
C MET A 190 5.19 -56.05 6.19
N ASN A 191 4.11 -55.67 6.86
CA ASN A 191 3.43 -56.54 7.82
C ASN A 191 2.82 -57.79 7.14
N THR A 192 2.30 -57.65 5.91
CA THR A 192 1.81 -58.79 5.12
C THR A 192 2.96 -59.71 4.71
N LYS A 193 4.06 -59.17 4.18
CA LYS A 193 5.28 -59.96 3.85
C LYS A 193 5.80 -60.70 5.07
N ARG A 194 5.90 -60.02 6.22
CA ARG A 194 6.29 -60.63 7.50
C ARG A 194 5.38 -61.81 7.86
N ARG A 195 4.07 -61.66 7.73
CA ARG A 195 3.10 -62.74 8.02
C ARG A 195 3.26 -63.92 7.06
N GLU A 196 3.42 -63.66 5.77
CA GLU A 196 3.62 -64.70 4.74
C GLU A 196 4.93 -65.47 4.94
N GLU A 197 5.98 -64.78 5.36
CA GLU A 197 7.28 -65.40 5.62
C GLU A 197 7.26 -66.26 6.89
N PHE A 198 6.60 -65.79 7.96
CA PHE A 198 6.32 -66.62 9.14
C PHE A 198 5.51 -67.88 8.79
N GLU A 199 4.52 -67.76 7.90
CA GLU A 199 3.75 -68.92 7.40
C GLU A 199 4.60 -69.87 6.53
N ARG A 200 5.55 -69.36 5.73
CA ARG A 200 6.51 -70.18 4.98
C ARG A 200 7.43 -70.97 5.91
N ILE A 201 8.06 -70.29 6.86
CA ILE A 201 8.95 -70.92 7.85
C ILE A 201 8.19 -72.01 8.63
N ARG A 202 6.94 -71.75 9.02
CA ARG A 202 6.10 -72.74 9.71
C ARG A 202 5.70 -73.94 8.84
N LYS A 203 5.52 -73.75 7.53
CA LYS A 203 5.27 -74.85 6.58
C LYS A 203 6.54 -75.66 6.31
N GLU A 204 7.70 -75.01 6.24
CA GLU A 204 9.00 -75.68 6.08
C GLU A 204 9.39 -76.48 7.32
N GLN A 205 9.15 -75.96 8.52
CA GLN A 205 9.32 -76.71 9.77
C GLN A 205 8.42 -77.96 9.82
N ARG A 206 7.14 -77.85 9.44
CA ARG A 206 6.24 -79.01 9.36
C ARG A 206 6.70 -80.05 8.34
N LYS A 207 7.25 -79.63 7.20
CA LYS A 207 7.84 -80.55 6.20
C LYS A 207 9.14 -81.22 6.69
N GLY A 208 9.95 -80.51 7.47
CA GLY A 208 11.13 -81.07 8.13
C GLY A 208 10.79 -82.06 9.25
N GLU A 209 9.71 -81.80 9.98
CA GLU A 209 9.15 -82.73 10.98
C GLU A 209 8.55 -83.98 10.33
N GLU A 210 7.87 -83.86 9.18
CA GLU A 210 7.41 -85.01 8.39
C GLU A 210 8.58 -85.86 7.83
N PHE A 211 9.72 -85.24 7.48
CA PHE A 211 10.91 -85.96 7.02
C PHE A 211 11.64 -86.67 8.17
N ASN A 212 11.70 -86.05 9.36
CA ASN A 212 12.29 -86.67 10.55
C ASN A 212 11.40 -87.75 11.18
N ALA A 213 10.08 -87.72 10.97
CA ALA A 213 9.18 -88.79 11.41
C ALA A 213 9.33 -90.10 10.62
N ILE A 214 9.99 -90.07 9.45
CA ILE A 214 10.24 -91.26 8.62
C ILE A 214 11.63 -91.88 8.90
N THR A 215 12.52 -91.18 9.61
CA THR A 215 13.85 -91.70 9.96
C THR A 215 14.22 -91.38 11.41
N PHE A 216 13.61 -92.08 12.37
CA PHE A 216 14.32 -92.48 13.60
C PHE A 216 13.56 -93.61 14.30
N ASP A 217 13.90 -94.85 13.94
CA ASP A 217 13.87 -95.95 14.89
C ASP A 217 15.29 -96.07 15.48
N SER A 218 15.32 -96.16 16.80
CA SER A 218 16.42 -96.61 17.64
C SER A 218 17.62 -95.69 17.93
N THR A 219 17.89 -95.62 19.24
CA THR A 219 19.18 -95.46 19.95
C THR A 219 19.48 -94.10 20.61
N GLU A 220 19.82 -94.23 21.90
CA GLU A 220 20.23 -93.25 22.89
C GLU A 220 21.27 -92.22 22.41
N GLY A 221 21.22 -91.00 22.96
CA GLY A 221 22.32 -90.05 22.84
C GLY A 221 22.00 -88.66 23.39
N GLN A 222 22.68 -88.31 24.48
CA GLN A 222 22.73 -86.99 25.13
C GLN A 222 22.96 -85.84 24.12
N TYR A 223 22.14 -84.78 24.10
CA TYR A 223 22.62 -83.46 23.62
C TYR A 223 21.89 -82.27 24.30
N MET A 224 22.66 -81.55 25.10
CA MET A 224 22.80 -80.09 25.16
C MET A 224 21.52 -79.24 24.95
N MET A 225 20.97 -78.69 26.04
CA MET A 225 20.15 -77.48 25.97
C MET A 225 21.03 -76.30 25.53
N GLN A 226 21.08 -76.07 24.21
CA GLN A 226 21.60 -74.82 23.67
C GLN A 226 20.55 -73.74 23.90
N GLN A 227 20.88 -72.79 24.78
CA GLN A 227 20.06 -71.61 25.02
C GLN A 227 19.81 -70.90 23.68
N GLN A 228 18.55 -70.88 23.25
CA GLN A 228 18.12 -69.99 22.18
C GLN A 228 18.24 -68.56 22.69
N SER A 229 19.33 -67.89 22.35
CA SER A 229 19.39 -66.43 22.42
C SER A 229 18.21 -65.89 21.61
N LYS A 230 17.28 -65.21 22.28
CA LYS A 230 16.21 -64.44 21.65
C LYS A 230 16.81 -63.21 20.96
N GLY A 231 17.62 -63.43 19.93
CA GLY A 231 17.90 -62.44 18.91
C GLY A 231 16.73 -62.42 17.94
N LEU A 232 16.34 -61.22 17.49
CA LEU A 232 15.42 -61.07 16.36
C LEU A 232 15.96 -61.95 15.21
N PRO A 233 15.17 -62.86 14.62
CA PRO A 233 15.62 -63.69 13.50
C PRO A 233 16.22 -62.81 12.41
N ALA A 234 17.33 -63.25 11.78
CA ALA A 234 18.06 -62.49 10.77
C ALA A 234 17.14 -61.94 9.65
N VAL A 235 16.05 -62.66 9.38
CA VAL A 235 14.95 -62.29 8.48
C VAL A 235 14.24 -61.00 8.88
N GLU A 236 13.99 -60.75 10.17
CA GLU A 236 13.37 -59.51 10.65
C GLU A 236 14.29 -58.29 10.46
N LEU A 237 15.61 -58.48 10.64
CA LEU A 237 16.58 -57.42 10.40
C LEU A 237 16.73 -57.11 8.90
N GLN A 238 16.60 -58.12 8.05
CA GLN A 238 16.69 -57.98 6.59
C GLN A 238 15.45 -57.29 6.01
N LEU A 239 14.23 -57.70 6.44
CA LEU A 239 12.99 -57.02 6.07
C LEU A 239 12.95 -55.55 6.55
N LEU A 240 13.51 -55.27 7.73
CA LEU A 240 13.60 -53.90 8.24
C LEU A 240 14.64 -53.09 7.45
N GLY A 241 15.76 -53.70 7.08
CA GLY A 241 16.77 -53.10 6.21
C GLY A 241 16.23 -52.75 4.83
N ASP A 242 15.50 -53.67 4.20
CA ASP A 242 14.86 -53.46 2.90
C ASP A 242 13.79 -52.36 2.95
N PHE A 243 13.00 -52.32 4.04
CA PHE A 243 12.01 -51.27 4.27
C PHE A 243 12.65 -49.87 4.41
N ILE A 244 13.79 -49.78 5.10
CA ILE A 244 14.54 -48.53 5.26
C ILE A 244 15.20 -48.11 3.93
N ALA A 245 15.77 -49.06 3.18
CA ALA A 245 16.40 -48.78 1.88
C ALA A 245 15.39 -48.26 0.85
N ASP A 246 14.15 -48.77 0.87
CA ASP A 246 13.03 -48.28 0.06
C ASP A 246 12.59 -46.86 0.44
N PHE A 247 12.98 -46.34 1.60
CA PHE A 247 12.67 -44.98 2.06
C PHE A 247 13.73 -43.95 1.66
N THR A 248 14.99 -44.37 1.47
CA THR A 248 16.12 -43.49 1.13
C THR A 248 16.26 -43.12 -0.35
N ASN A 249 15.39 -43.65 -1.22
CA ASN A 249 15.40 -43.43 -2.68
C ASN A 249 14.29 -42.48 -3.18
N ILE A 250 13.88 -41.50 -2.36
CA ILE A 250 12.95 -40.42 -2.74
C ILE A 250 13.72 -39.10 -2.73
#